data_AF-A0A850WWB5-F1
#
_entry.id   AF-A0A850WWB5-F1
#
_cell.length_a   1.000
_cell.length_b   1.000
_cell.length_c   1.000
_cell.angle_alpha   90.00
_cell.angle_beta   90.00
_cell.angle_gamma   90.00
#
_symmetry.space_group_name_H-M   'P 1'
#
loop_
_entity.id
_entity.type
_entity.pdbx_description
1 polymer ?
#
loop_
_entity_poly.entity_id
_entity_poly.type
_entity_poly.pdbx_seq_one_letter_code
_entity_poly.pdbx_strand_id
1 'polypeptide(L)'
;YIVVLDELRNFHLFLYFTGSHDTMTYCLDKNSSVSGNESKVVKLLNKCMPCIVHPIIMKWSTTQVLTVTEQLEAGVRYLDFRIAHKANDPSMNLYFVHMVYTTVTVQDILCKVLRWLETHPQEVVILACRNFDGLTKKLHRHLIACIKEIFQCKLCPRNVSMDPFFLLLNLHPTVWRRELNSTVMSVELWDNSKD
;
A
#
# COMPACT_ATOMS: atom_id res chain seq x y z
N TYR A 1 -14.79 -0.72 3.26
CA TYR A 1 -14.28 -1.94 2.58
C TYR A 1 -12.91 -1.68 1.99
N ILE A 2 -12.14 -2.74 1.73
CA ILE A 2 -10.79 -2.69 1.15
C ILE A 2 -10.76 -3.42 -0.18
N VAL A 3 -10.21 -2.77 -1.19
CA VAL A 3 -9.86 -3.41 -2.46
C VAL A 3 -8.34 -3.42 -2.55
N VAL A 4 -7.73 -4.60 -2.54
CA VAL A 4 -6.28 -4.70 -2.77
C VAL A 4 -6.06 -4.90 -4.26
N LEU A 5 -5.24 -4.09 -4.91
CA LEU A 5 -4.79 -4.26 -6.28
C LEU A 5 -3.37 -4.86 -6.28
N ASP A 6 -3.15 -5.73 -7.25
CA ASP A 6 -1.84 -6.31 -7.60
C ASP A 6 -1.50 -5.86 -9.02
N GLU A 7 -0.25 -5.98 -9.46
CA GLU A 7 0.28 -5.48 -10.74
C GLU A 7 -0.56 -5.94 -11.96
N LEU A 8 -1.26 -7.06 -11.85
CA LEU A 8 -2.13 -7.60 -12.91
C LEU A 8 -3.52 -6.94 -13.01
N ARG A 9 -3.91 -6.06 -12.08
CA ARG A 9 -5.15 -5.28 -12.17
C ARG A 9 -4.86 -3.88 -12.71
N ASN A 10 -4.75 -3.78 -14.04
CA ASN A 10 -4.89 -2.52 -14.77
C ASN A 10 -6.36 -2.10 -14.75
N PHE A 11 -6.82 -1.63 -13.60
CA PHE A 11 -8.16 -1.07 -13.48
C PHE A 11 -8.10 0.42 -13.82
N HIS A 12 -8.86 0.82 -14.84
CA HIS A 12 -9.18 2.21 -15.19
C HIS A 12 -10.02 2.93 -14.10
N LEU A 13 -10.01 2.44 -12.85
CA LEU A 13 -10.62 3.09 -11.68
C LEU A 13 -9.85 4.36 -11.25
N PHE A 14 -8.61 4.52 -11.72
CA PHE A 14 -7.74 5.66 -11.41
C PHE A 14 -8.39 7.02 -11.74
N LEU A 15 -9.30 7.07 -12.71
CA LEU A 15 -9.86 8.34 -13.17
C LEU A 15 -10.84 8.99 -12.18
N TYR A 16 -11.33 8.25 -11.17
CA TYR A 16 -12.44 8.69 -10.33
C TYR A 16 -12.14 8.75 -8.84
N PHE A 17 -11.03 8.18 -8.38
CA PHE A 17 -10.61 8.26 -6.99
C PHE A 17 -9.42 9.19 -6.83
N THR A 18 -9.53 10.10 -5.87
CA THR A 18 -8.40 10.85 -5.30
C THR A 18 -7.37 9.87 -4.76
N GLY A 19 -6.19 9.84 -5.37
CA GLY A 19 -5.10 8.95 -5.00
C GLY A 19 -3.86 9.70 -4.55
N SER A 20 -3.07 9.08 -3.68
CA SER A 20 -1.74 9.56 -3.33
C SER A 20 -0.67 8.62 -3.89
N HIS A 21 0.25 9.19 -4.66
CA HIS A 21 1.42 8.49 -5.19
C HIS A 21 2.49 8.40 -4.09
N ASP A 22 3.09 7.21 -3.94
CA ASP A 22 4.03 6.90 -2.87
C ASP A 22 3.51 7.35 -1.49
N THR A 23 2.30 6.88 -1.13
CA THR A 23 1.49 7.31 0.01
C THR A 23 2.26 7.47 1.32
N MET A 24 3.25 6.60 1.55
CA MET A 24 3.92 6.44 2.84
C MET A 24 5.19 7.28 3.01
N THR A 25 5.53 8.13 2.05
CA THR A 25 6.78 8.91 2.06
C THR A 25 6.82 10.06 3.08
N TYR A 26 5.72 10.32 3.81
CA TYR A 26 5.71 11.25 4.94
C TYR A 26 6.50 10.75 6.16
N CYS A 27 6.82 9.45 6.23
CA CYS A 27 7.47 8.82 7.40
C CYS A 27 8.77 8.09 7.07
N LEU A 28 9.49 8.57 6.04
CA LEU A 28 10.80 8.04 5.66
C LEU A 28 11.81 8.18 6.81
N ASP A 29 12.58 7.13 7.01
CA ASP A 29 13.64 7.05 8.01
C ASP A 29 14.92 7.69 7.46
N LYS A 30 15.21 8.90 7.94
CA LYS A 30 16.42 9.67 7.64
C LYS A 30 17.74 9.00 8.05
N ASN A 31 17.67 7.93 8.84
CA ASN A 31 18.83 7.16 9.27
C ASN A 31 18.90 5.80 8.55
N SER A 32 17.91 5.46 7.73
CA SER A 32 17.90 4.20 6.99
C SER A 32 18.92 4.23 5.86
N SER A 33 19.43 3.04 5.50
CA SER A 33 20.24 2.92 4.29
C SER A 33 19.39 3.18 3.06
N VAL A 34 20.03 3.68 2.00
CA VAL A 34 19.44 3.71 0.66
C VAL A 34 19.06 2.28 0.25
N SER A 35 17.90 2.13 -0.40
CA SER A 35 17.38 0.85 -0.88
C SER A 35 18.40 0.12 -1.77
N GLY A 36 18.34 -1.21 -1.70
CA GLY A 36 19.18 -2.08 -2.53
C GLY A 36 18.92 -1.89 -4.03
N ASN A 37 17.69 -1.52 -4.41
CA ASN A 37 17.27 -1.31 -5.79
C ASN A 37 17.78 -0.01 -6.41
N GLU A 38 18.27 0.93 -5.60
CA GLU A 38 18.86 2.15 -6.12
C GLU A 38 20.18 1.90 -6.84
N SER A 39 20.50 2.80 -7.78
CA SER A 39 21.70 2.67 -8.61
C SER A 39 22.98 2.59 -7.78
N LYS A 40 23.98 1.84 -8.27
CA LYS A 40 25.30 1.76 -7.63
C LYS A 40 25.95 3.13 -7.45
N VAL A 41 25.69 4.05 -8.39
CA VAL A 41 26.18 5.43 -8.35
C VAL A 41 25.56 6.19 -7.19
N VAL A 42 24.24 6.17 -7.03
CA VAL A 42 23.55 6.83 -5.90
C VAL A 42 24.06 6.29 -4.57
N LYS A 43 24.19 4.96 -4.44
CA LYS A 43 24.71 4.31 -3.23
C LYS A 43 26.16 4.71 -2.94
N LEU A 44 27.02 4.77 -3.97
CA LEU A 44 28.41 5.17 -3.83
C LEU A 44 28.52 6.64 -3.42
N LEU A 45 27.79 7.55 -4.09
CA LEU A 45 27.76 8.97 -3.77
C LEU A 45 27.28 9.19 -2.34
N ASN A 46 26.22 8.51 -1.92
CA ASN A 46 25.71 8.59 -0.55
C ASN A 46 26.74 8.07 0.48
N LYS A 47 27.53 7.05 0.13
CA LYS A 47 28.61 6.55 0.99
C LYS A 47 29.79 7.52 1.08
N CYS A 48 30.14 8.19 -0.02
CA CYS A 48 31.28 9.12 -0.07
C CYS A 48 30.95 10.50 0.51
N MET A 49 29.72 11.01 0.33
CA MET A 49 29.30 12.35 0.74
C MET A 49 27.92 12.34 1.43
N PRO A 50 27.75 11.61 2.56
CA PRO A 50 26.44 11.41 3.18
C PRO A 50 25.75 12.71 3.60
N CYS A 51 26.50 13.69 4.12
CA CYS A 51 25.94 14.97 4.58
C CYS A 51 25.37 15.84 3.45
N ILE A 52 25.72 15.56 2.18
CA ILE A 52 25.24 16.31 1.01
C ILE A 52 24.20 15.49 0.27
N VAL A 53 24.53 14.23 -0.02
CA VAL A 53 23.73 13.37 -0.89
C VAL A 53 22.50 12.85 -0.15
N HIS A 54 22.62 12.50 1.13
CA HIS A 54 21.48 11.93 1.86
C HIS A 54 20.31 12.93 2.01
N PRO A 55 20.54 14.22 2.37
CA PRO A 55 19.46 15.21 2.36
C PRO A 55 18.80 15.40 0.98
N ILE A 56 19.56 15.27 -0.11
CA ILE A 56 19.02 15.34 -1.47
C ILE A 56 18.13 14.13 -1.74
N ILE A 57 18.59 12.92 -1.41
CA ILE A 57 17.79 11.69 -1.52
C ILE A 57 16.48 11.87 -0.74
N MET A 58 16.55 12.29 0.53
CA MET A 58 15.34 12.53 1.33
C MET A 58 14.37 13.49 0.65
N LYS A 59 14.87 14.60 0.10
CA LYS A 59 14.04 15.59 -0.60
C LYS A 59 13.38 15.01 -1.85
N TRP A 60 14.06 14.15 -2.60
CA TRP A 60 13.54 13.53 -3.83
C TRP A 60 12.62 12.35 -3.54
N SER A 61 12.81 11.69 -2.40
CA SER A 61 11.97 10.59 -1.93
C SER A 61 10.62 11.02 -1.35
N THR A 62 10.52 12.22 -0.77
CA THR A 62 9.27 12.67 -0.14
C THR A 62 8.27 13.22 -1.14
N THR A 63 7.13 12.55 -1.28
CA THR A 63 5.98 13.00 -2.11
C THR A 63 4.79 13.44 -1.26
N GLN A 64 4.67 12.92 -0.03
CA GLN A 64 3.57 13.20 0.89
C GLN A 64 4.08 13.83 2.18
N VAL A 65 3.33 14.80 2.70
CA VAL A 65 3.56 15.41 4.03
C VAL A 65 2.50 15.02 5.05
N LEU A 66 1.32 14.61 4.58
CA LEU A 66 0.22 14.16 5.42
C LEU A 66 0.39 12.69 5.78
N THR A 67 0.04 12.34 7.02
CA THR A 67 -0.05 10.94 7.44
C THR A 67 -1.12 10.18 6.68
N VAL A 68 -1.06 8.84 6.69
CA VAL A 68 -2.05 8.02 5.97
C VAL A 68 -3.49 8.32 6.41
N THR A 69 -3.71 8.57 7.71
CA THR A 69 -5.03 8.91 8.24
C THR A 69 -5.46 10.30 7.79
N GLU A 70 -4.56 11.30 7.83
CA GLU A 70 -4.88 12.65 7.33
C GLU A 70 -5.16 12.67 5.82
N GLN A 71 -4.47 11.83 5.03
CA GLN A 71 -4.77 11.65 3.62
C GLN A 71 -6.18 11.08 3.42
N LEU A 72 -6.56 10.07 4.22
CA LEU A 72 -7.92 9.51 4.20
C LEU A 72 -8.97 10.56 4.63
N GLU A 73 -8.71 11.35 5.66
CA GLU A 73 -9.60 12.46 6.06
C GLU A 73 -9.73 13.53 4.96
N ALA A 74 -8.64 13.81 4.25
CA ALA A 74 -8.61 14.73 3.10
C ALA A 74 -9.28 14.17 1.83
N GLY A 75 -9.87 12.97 1.92
CA GLY A 75 -10.63 12.35 0.85
C GLY A 75 -9.84 11.42 -0.04
N VAL A 76 -8.54 11.16 0.20
CA VAL A 76 -7.77 10.16 -0.56
C VAL A 76 -8.38 8.76 -0.33
N ARG A 77 -8.58 8.00 -1.40
CA ARG A 77 -9.11 6.62 -1.36
C ARG A 77 -8.28 5.62 -2.14
N TYR A 78 -7.30 6.07 -2.92
CA TYR A 78 -6.31 5.21 -3.56
C TYR A 78 -4.93 5.41 -2.91
N LEU A 79 -4.43 4.37 -2.25
CA LEU A 79 -3.15 4.38 -1.56
C LEU A 79 -2.12 3.55 -2.33
N ASP A 80 -1.05 4.20 -2.82
CA ASP A 80 0.07 3.57 -3.50
C ASP A 80 1.13 3.11 -2.48
N PHE A 81 1.22 1.80 -2.30
CA PHE A 81 2.09 1.13 -1.34
C PHE A 81 3.22 0.39 -2.05
N ARG A 82 4.40 1.02 -2.06
CA ARG A 82 5.66 0.37 -2.46
C ARG A 82 6.28 -0.34 -1.29
N ILE A 83 6.37 -1.67 -1.35
CA ILE A 83 6.67 -2.51 -0.19
C ILE A 83 8.06 -3.13 -0.31
N ALA A 84 8.82 -3.12 0.78
CA ALA A 84 10.16 -3.67 0.82
C ALA A 84 10.45 -4.46 2.09
N HIS A 85 11.40 -5.38 1.99
CA HIS A 85 12.08 -5.99 3.12
C HIS A 85 13.53 -5.46 3.17
N LYS A 86 13.96 -5.03 4.35
CA LYS A 86 15.32 -4.49 4.54
C LYS A 86 16.30 -5.67 4.52
N ALA A 87 17.33 -5.60 3.67
CA ALA A 87 18.26 -6.72 3.43
C ALA A 87 18.91 -7.34 4.68
N ASN A 88 19.09 -6.56 5.76
CA ASN A 88 19.71 -7.00 7.01
C ASN A 88 18.72 -7.15 8.17
N ASP A 89 17.42 -7.11 7.91
CA ASP A 89 16.39 -7.30 8.94
C ASP A 89 16.12 -8.81 9.10
N PRO A 90 16.46 -9.43 10.25
CA PRO A 90 16.24 -10.86 10.46
C PRO A 90 14.76 -11.21 10.67
N SER A 91 13.90 -10.21 10.88
CA SER A 91 12.47 -10.40 11.08
C SER A 91 11.72 -10.55 9.75
N MET A 92 10.41 -10.81 9.84
CA MET A 92 9.51 -10.81 8.69
C MET A 92 8.87 -9.43 8.45
N ASN A 93 9.36 -8.39 9.13
CA ASN A 93 8.82 -7.03 9.02
C ASN A 93 8.99 -6.49 7.60
N LEU A 94 7.89 -5.97 7.08
CA LEU A 94 7.87 -5.26 5.81
C LEU A 94 7.73 -3.77 6.08
N TYR A 95 8.34 -2.97 5.22
CA TYR A 95 8.35 -1.51 5.29
C TYR A 95 7.87 -0.95 3.95
N PHE A 96 7.63 0.35 3.89
CA PHE A 96 7.47 1.04 2.62
C PHE A 96 8.80 1.62 2.17
N VAL A 97 8.97 1.80 0.86
CA VAL A 97 10.23 2.27 0.28
C VAL A 97 10.01 3.29 -0.83
N HIS A 98 10.80 4.35 -0.82
CA HIS A 98 11.04 5.20 -1.99
C HIS A 98 12.46 5.77 -1.89
N MET A 99 13.41 5.11 -2.54
CA MET A 99 14.87 5.26 -2.35
C MET A 99 15.40 4.98 -0.93
N VAL A 100 14.64 5.31 0.12
CA VAL A 100 14.91 5.03 1.54
C VAL A 100 13.65 4.41 2.16
N TYR A 101 13.82 3.77 3.32
CA TYR A 101 12.75 3.00 3.96
C TYR A 101 11.93 3.85 4.93
N THR A 102 10.71 3.45 5.23
CA THR A 102 9.92 4.05 6.31
C THR A 102 10.37 3.60 7.70
N THR A 103 10.05 4.41 8.69
CA THR A 103 10.20 4.08 10.13
C THR A 103 9.14 3.10 10.61
N VAL A 104 7.95 3.12 9.99
CA VAL A 104 6.80 2.27 10.33
C VAL A 104 6.73 1.02 9.45
N THR A 105 6.11 -0.03 9.97
CA THR A 105 5.90 -1.28 9.24
C THR A 105 4.63 -1.24 8.39
N VAL A 106 4.55 -2.11 7.38
CA VAL A 106 3.33 -2.33 6.59
C VAL A 106 2.17 -2.75 7.49
N GLN A 107 2.40 -3.69 8.40
CA GLN A 107 1.37 -4.18 9.32
C GLN A 107 0.75 -3.05 10.16
N ASP A 108 1.57 -2.15 10.72
CA ASP A 108 1.07 -1.01 11.50
C ASP A 108 0.15 -0.10 10.68
N ILE A 109 0.51 0.13 9.42
CA ILE A 109 -0.27 0.98 8.51
C ILE A 109 -1.56 0.31 8.08
N LEU A 110 -1.55 -0.99 7.78
CA LEU A 110 -2.77 -1.74 7.50
C LEU A 110 -3.74 -1.69 8.69
N CYS A 111 -3.24 -1.83 9.91
CA CYS A 111 -4.03 -1.65 11.13
C CYS A 111 -4.58 -0.23 11.28
N LYS A 112 -3.81 0.82 10.94
CA LYS A 112 -4.32 2.21 10.95
C LYS A 112 -5.43 2.43 9.92
N VAL A 113 -5.26 1.90 8.72
CA VAL A 113 -6.31 1.97 7.67
C VAL A 113 -7.56 1.22 8.11
N LEU A 114 -7.42 0.04 8.74
CA LEU A 114 -8.55 -0.71 9.30
C LEU A 114 -9.32 0.13 10.32
N ARG A 115 -8.63 0.71 11.30
CA ARG A 115 -9.25 1.54 12.35
C ARG A 115 -10.01 2.72 11.76
N TRP A 116 -9.45 3.36 10.72
CA TRP A 116 -10.15 4.43 10.02
C TRP A 116 -11.42 3.93 9.32
N LEU A 117 -11.38 2.75 8.70
CA LEU A 117 -12.56 2.11 8.08
C LEU A 117 -13.60 1.58 9.09
N GLU A 118 -13.24 1.46 10.38
CA GLU A 118 -14.19 1.13 11.44
C GLU A 118 -15.03 2.35 11.82
N THR A 119 -14.44 3.55 11.81
CA THR A 119 -15.17 4.81 12.05
C THR A 119 -15.85 5.35 10.78
N HIS A 120 -15.48 4.83 9.60
CA HIS A 120 -16.05 5.22 8.30
C HIS A 120 -16.64 4.01 7.56
N PRO A 121 -17.74 3.42 8.04
CA PRO A 121 -18.25 2.14 7.54
C PRO A 121 -18.75 2.17 6.08
N GLN A 122 -19.03 3.38 5.54
CA GLN A 122 -19.51 3.56 4.18
C GLN A 122 -18.38 3.75 3.16
N GLU A 123 -17.14 3.89 3.64
CA GLU A 123 -16.00 4.22 2.79
C GLU A 123 -15.34 2.97 2.17
N VAL A 124 -14.73 3.17 1.01
CA VAL A 124 -13.96 2.14 0.30
C VAL A 124 -12.56 2.67 0.05
N VAL A 125 -11.55 1.91 0.49
CA VAL A 125 -10.13 2.26 0.27
C VAL A 125 -9.50 1.21 -0.64
N ILE A 126 -8.76 1.69 -1.62
CA ILE A 126 -8.02 0.89 -2.59
C ILE A 126 -6.55 0.90 -2.18
N LEU A 127 -6.00 -0.28 -1.90
CA LEU A 127 -4.58 -0.48 -1.60
C LEU A 127 -3.89 -1.02 -2.83
N ALA A 128 -2.96 -0.27 -3.41
CA ALA A 128 -2.13 -0.73 -4.51
C ALA A 128 -0.77 -1.18 -3.96
N CYS A 129 -0.61 -2.49 -3.78
CA CYS A 129 0.68 -3.07 -3.36
C CYS A 129 1.53 -3.31 -4.61
N ARG A 130 2.69 -2.63 -4.71
CA ARG A 130 3.51 -2.59 -5.92
C ARG A 130 5.01 -2.59 -5.59
N ASN A 131 5.84 -2.74 -6.62
CA ASN A 131 7.28 -2.50 -6.56
C ASN A 131 7.97 -3.24 -5.41
N PHE A 132 7.66 -4.53 -5.25
CA PHE A 132 8.17 -5.36 -4.16
C PHE A 132 9.71 -5.45 -4.18
N ASP A 133 10.38 -4.86 -3.19
CA ASP A 133 11.85 -4.84 -3.07
C ASP A 133 12.33 -5.80 -1.97
N GLY A 134 13.13 -6.80 -2.34
CA GLY A 134 13.70 -7.75 -1.37
C GLY A 134 12.69 -8.76 -0.79
N LEU A 135 11.46 -8.85 -1.31
CA LEU A 135 10.47 -9.81 -0.84
C LEU A 135 10.74 -11.21 -1.41
N THR A 136 11.14 -12.14 -0.55
CA THR A 136 11.14 -13.57 -0.88
C THR A 136 9.70 -14.12 -0.98
N LYS A 137 9.52 -15.30 -1.60
CA LYS A 137 8.20 -15.99 -1.65
C LYS A 137 7.58 -16.18 -0.27
N LYS A 138 8.40 -16.40 0.77
CA LYS A 138 7.94 -16.49 2.16
C LYS A 138 7.40 -15.16 2.69
N LEU A 139 8.11 -14.05 2.41
CA LEU A 139 7.71 -12.71 2.82
C LEU A 139 6.47 -12.23 2.06
N HIS A 140 6.37 -12.54 0.77
CA HIS A 140 5.17 -12.25 -0.01
C HIS A 140 3.95 -13.00 0.57
N ARG A 141 4.07 -14.30 0.88
CA ARG A 141 2.99 -15.03 1.58
C ARG A 141 2.65 -14.45 2.94
N HIS A 142 3.63 -13.93 3.67
CA HIS A 142 3.40 -13.25 4.93
C HIS A 142 2.58 -11.96 4.74
N LEU A 143 2.94 -11.11 3.78
CA LEU A 143 2.16 -9.92 3.43
C LEU A 143 0.69 -10.27 3.14
N ILE A 144 0.49 -11.31 2.32
CA ILE A 144 -0.84 -11.80 1.96
C ILE A 144 -1.63 -12.22 3.21
N ALA A 145 -0.99 -13.00 4.09
CA ALA A 145 -1.60 -13.45 5.33
C ALA A 145 -1.98 -12.28 6.24
N CYS A 146 -1.07 -11.30 6.43
CA CYS A 146 -1.35 -10.10 7.23
C CYS A 146 -2.55 -9.32 6.69
N ILE A 147 -2.65 -9.10 5.38
CA ILE A 147 -3.77 -8.38 4.76
C ILE A 147 -5.10 -9.12 4.99
N LYS A 148 -5.10 -10.45 4.82
CA LYS A 148 -6.27 -11.29 5.08
C LYS A 148 -6.70 -11.26 6.54
N GLU A 149 -5.74 -11.38 7.46
CA GLU A 149 -5.98 -11.43 8.90
C GLU A 149 -6.45 -10.08 9.46
N ILE A 150 -5.90 -8.97 8.96
CA ILE A 150 -6.26 -7.63 9.42
C ILE A 150 -7.63 -7.23 8.91
N PHE A 151 -7.87 -7.36 7.60
CA PHE A 151 -9.11 -6.82 7.02
C PHE A 151 -10.29 -7.79 7.03
N GLN A 152 -10.05 -9.10 7.08
CA GLN A 152 -11.09 -10.13 7.21
C GLN A 152 -12.32 -9.86 6.31
N CYS A 153 -13.50 -9.66 6.93
CA CYS A 153 -14.77 -9.39 6.27
C CYS A 153 -14.86 -8.02 5.57
N LYS A 154 -13.90 -7.12 5.78
CA LYS A 154 -13.81 -5.84 5.06
C LYS A 154 -13.09 -5.98 3.72
N LEU A 155 -12.46 -7.11 3.40
CA LEU A 155 -11.87 -7.34 2.08
C LEU A 155 -12.95 -7.51 1.01
N CYS A 156 -12.79 -6.77 -0.08
CA CYS A 156 -13.66 -6.88 -1.24
C CYS A 156 -13.39 -8.18 -2.00
N PRO A 157 -14.44 -8.91 -2.37
CA PRO A 157 -14.41 -10.02 -3.32
C PRO A 157 -13.68 -9.76 -4.63
N ARG A 158 -13.02 -10.78 -5.18
CA ARG A 158 -12.42 -10.73 -6.52
C ARG A 158 -13.47 -10.70 -7.64
N ASN A 159 -14.62 -11.36 -7.45
CA ASN A 159 -15.62 -11.58 -8.51
C ASN A 159 -16.68 -10.48 -8.61
N VAL A 160 -16.55 -9.41 -7.84
CA VAL A 160 -17.42 -8.24 -8.01
C VAL A 160 -16.89 -7.46 -9.20
N SER A 161 -17.64 -7.47 -10.31
CA SER A 161 -17.42 -6.56 -11.42
C SER A 161 -17.66 -5.14 -10.93
N MET A 162 -16.56 -4.46 -10.59
CA MET A 162 -16.54 -3.04 -10.27
C MET A 162 -16.77 -2.26 -11.57
N ASP A 163 -18.03 -2.15 -12.00
CA ASP A 163 -18.38 -1.25 -13.09
C ASP A 163 -18.06 0.19 -12.63
N PRO A 164 -17.21 0.95 -13.36
CA PRO A 164 -16.88 2.34 -13.04
C PRO A 164 -18.13 3.23 -12.85
N PHE A 165 -19.20 2.98 -13.59
CA PHE A 165 -20.48 3.69 -13.46
C PHE A 165 -21.21 3.36 -12.15
N PHE A 166 -21.06 2.13 -11.67
CA PHE A 166 -21.68 1.67 -10.42
C PHE A 166 -20.99 2.24 -9.18
N LEU A 167 -19.69 2.52 -9.26
CA LEU A 167 -18.94 3.26 -8.23
C LEU A 167 -19.35 4.74 -8.17
N LEU A 168 -19.58 5.37 -9.33
CA LEU A 168 -20.02 6.76 -9.48
C LEU A 168 -21.46 6.99 -8.98
N LEU A 169 -22.40 6.10 -9.33
CA LEU A 169 -23.80 6.19 -8.91
C LEU A 169 -24.00 5.81 -7.43
N ASN A 170 -23.14 4.96 -6.88
CA ASN A 170 -23.25 4.44 -5.51
C ASN A 170 -22.25 5.03 -4.51
N LEU A 171 -21.87 6.30 -4.69
CA LEU A 171 -21.58 7.18 -3.56
C LEU A 171 -22.77 7.29 -2.58
N HIS A 172 -23.95 6.72 -2.94
CA HIS A 172 -24.99 6.38 -2.00
C HIS A 172 -24.76 4.99 -1.32
N PRO A 173 -24.63 4.93 0.01
CA PRO A 173 -24.16 3.76 0.79
C PRO A 173 -24.97 2.44 0.69
N THR A 174 -26.11 2.45 0.02
CA THR A 174 -27.14 1.41 0.16
C THR A 174 -26.98 0.22 -0.79
N VAL A 175 -26.31 0.39 -1.93
CA VAL A 175 -26.26 -0.66 -2.98
C VAL A 175 -25.17 -1.70 -2.71
N TRP A 176 -24.03 -1.30 -2.13
CA TRP A 176 -22.95 -2.21 -1.72
C TRP A 176 -23.41 -3.32 -0.76
N ARG A 177 -24.37 -3.02 0.13
CA ARG A 177 -24.88 -3.97 1.12
C ARG A 177 -25.64 -5.15 0.48
N ARG A 178 -26.23 -4.96 -0.70
CA ARG A 178 -27.16 -5.94 -1.28
C ARG A 178 -26.43 -7.06 -2.04
N GLU A 179 -25.29 -6.77 -2.66
CA GLU A 179 -24.49 -7.78 -3.38
C GLU A 179 -23.45 -8.49 -2.50
N LEU A 180 -22.97 -7.84 -1.43
CA LEU A 180 -22.00 -8.47 -0.51
C LEU A 180 -22.64 -9.50 0.44
N ASN A 181 -23.96 -9.42 0.69
CA ASN A 181 -24.67 -10.35 1.56
C ASN A 181 -25.03 -11.69 0.89
N SER A 182 -24.89 -11.82 -0.43
CA SER A 182 -25.31 -13.04 -1.16
C SER A 182 -24.19 -14.02 -1.47
N THR A 183 -22.93 -13.70 -1.15
CA THR A 183 -21.80 -14.55 -1.53
C THR A 183 -20.90 -14.78 -0.34
N VAL A 184 -20.73 -16.05 0.04
CA VAL A 184 -19.69 -16.46 0.99
C VAL A 184 -18.35 -16.35 0.26
N MET A 185 -17.53 -15.40 0.67
CA MET A 185 -16.39 -14.94 -0.13
C MET A 185 -15.11 -15.65 0.28
N SER A 186 -14.81 -16.75 -0.43
CA SER A 186 -13.50 -17.38 -0.39
C SER A 186 -12.47 -16.43 -1.02
N VAL A 187 -11.47 -16.02 -0.23
CA VAL A 187 -10.31 -15.28 -0.73
C VAL A 187 -9.33 -16.26 -1.36
N GLU A 188 -9.75 -16.86 -2.46
CA GLU A 188 -8.84 -17.59 -3.33
C GLU A 188 -8.05 -16.59 -4.17
N LEU A 189 -6.81 -16.95 -4.47
CA LEU A 189 -5.93 -16.32 -5.46
C LEU A 189 -5.16 -15.10 -4.95
N TRP A 190 -3.99 -15.42 -4.40
CA TRP A 190 -2.80 -14.57 -4.47
C TRP A 190 -1.57 -15.47 -4.70
N ASP A 191 -1.72 -16.48 -5.57
CA ASP A 191 -0.75 -17.58 -5.75
C ASP A 191 -0.15 -17.64 -7.17
N ASN A 192 -0.21 -16.53 -7.91
CA ASN A 192 0.51 -16.38 -9.17
C ASN A 192 1.76 -15.52 -8.96
N SER A 193 2.70 -15.98 -8.12
CA SER A 193 4.08 -15.56 -8.30
C SER A 193 4.60 -16.26 -9.56
N LYS A 194 4.44 -15.59 -10.72
CA LYS A 194 5.41 -15.79 -11.78
C LYS A 194 6.67 -15.02 -11.35
N ASP A 195 7.76 -15.78 -11.42
CA ASP A 195 9.16 -15.46 -11.13
C ASP A 195 9.57 -15.67 -9.65
#